data_AF-A0A6P8WLI7-F1
#
_entry.id   AF-A0A6P8WLI7-F1
#
_cell.length_a   1.000
_cell.length_b   1.000
_cell.length_c   1.000
_cell.angle_alpha   90.00
_cell.angle_beta   90.00
_cell.angle_gamma   90.00
#
_symmetry.space_group_name_H-M   'P 1'
#
loop_
_entity.id
_entity.type
_entity.pdbx_description
1 polymer ?
#
loop_
_entity_poly.entity_id
_entity_poly.type
_entity_poly.pdbx_seq_one_letter_code
_entity_poly.pdbx_strand_id
1 'polypeptide(L)'
;MPARRSTAGTSRGSASGETSPQSEDPAYKLKRKKNNEAVQRTREKTRQSAVERKKRIEKLKEENIKLTQSIKLEKNHINVLRKMIINGRKNEEQDRLIDEILNNPEYADDNRRNEDDPVSDIK
;
A
#
# COMPACT_ATOMS: atom_id res chain seq x y z
N MET A 1 1.21 23.43 27.01
CA MET A 1 0.40 22.71 28.02
C MET A 1 0.40 21.23 27.67
N PRO A 2 1.09 20.34 28.43
CA PRO A 2 1.14 18.91 28.10
C PRO A 2 -0.04 18.14 28.70
N ALA A 3 -0.61 17.21 27.93
CA ALA A 3 -1.74 16.38 28.31
C ALA A 3 -1.35 15.28 29.33
N ARG A 4 -2.18 15.12 30.37
CA ARG A 4 -2.03 14.13 31.45
C ARG A 4 -2.28 12.72 30.92
N ARG A 5 -1.29 11.84 31.11
CA ARG A 5 -1.35 10.40 30.85
C ARG A 5 -2.00 9.71 32.07
N SER A 6 -3.28 9.37 32.00
CA SER A 6 -3.93 8.56 33.04
C SER A 6 -3.59 7.08 32.83
N THR A 7 -2.50 6.63 33.41
CA THR A 7 -2.26 5.20 33.63
C THR A 7 -3.10 4.77 34.83
N ALA A 8 -4.39 4.53 34.62
CA ALA A 8 -5.22 3.80 35.58
C ALA A 8 -4.73 2.34 35.57
N GLY A 9 -3.92 2.00 36.57
CA GLY A 9 -3.54 0.62 36.86
C GLY A 9 -4.80 -0.19 37.12
N THR A 10 -5.16 -1.06 36.17
CA THR A 10 -6.14 -2.11 36.42
C THR A 10 -5.42 -3.20 37.19
N SER A 11 -5.67 -3.21 38.49
CA SER A 11 -5.33 -4.31 39.39
C SER A 11 -5.76 -5.63 38.74
N ARG A 12 -4.79 -6.53 38.57
CA ARG A 12 -5.05 -7.95 38.31
C ARG A 12 -5.63 -8.53 39.59
N GLY A 13 -6.93 -8.31 39.80
CA GLY A 13 -7.72 -9.06 40.75
C GLY A 13 -7.93 -10.46 40.20
N SER A 14 -7.20 -11.42 40.76
CA SER A 14 -7.53 -12.84 40.70
C SER A 14 -8.87 -13.04 41.43
N ALA A 15 -9.98 -12.79 40.74
CA ALA A 15 -11.30 -13.15 41.23
C ALA A 15 -11.55 -14.61 40.84
N SER A 16 -11.36 -15.47 41.82
CA SER A 16 -11.90 -16.82 41.93
C SER A 16 -13.30 -16.92 41.29
N GLY A 17 -13.47 -17.95 40.47
CA GLY A 17 -14.70 -18.22 39.75
C GLY A 17 -15.88 -18.55 40.65
N GLU A 18 -16.60 -17.54 41.10
CA GLU A 18 -18.01 -17.67 41.43
C GLU A 18 -18.80 -17.36 40.15
N THR A 19 -19.20 -18.42 39.44
CA THR A 19 -20.16 -18.33 38.35
C THR A 19 -21.45 -17.78 38.94
N SER A 20 -21.76 -16.50 38.72
CA SER A 20 -23.06 -15.97 39.10
C SER A 20 -24.13 -16.83 38.41
N PRO A 21 -25.29 -17.08 39.03
CA PRO A 21 -26.34 -17.90 38.42
C PRO A 21 -26.79 -17.38 37.04
N GLN A 22 -26.55 -16.09 36.76
CA GLN A 22 -26.77 -15.45 35.46
C GLN A 22 -25.80 -15.93 34.36
N SER A 23 -24.62 -16.44 34.72
CA SER A 23 -23.60 -16.91 33.76
C SER A 23 -23.92 -18.28 33.15
N GLU A 24 -24.75 -19.07 33.84
CA GLU A 24 -25.25 -20.36 33.36
C GLU A 24 -26.50 -20.25 32.49
N ASP A 25 -27.19 -19.10 32.51
CA ASP A 25 -28.37 -18.80 31.69
C ASP A 25 -28.05 -18.96 30.18
N PRO A 26 -28.82 -19.80 29.44
CA PRO A 26 -28.69 -19.95 28.00
C PRO A 26 -28.70 -18.63 27.23
N ALA A 27 -29.51 -17.64 27.64
CA ALA A 27 -29.58 -16.34 26.98
C ALA A 27 -28.29 -15.53 27.16
N TYR A 28 -27.66 -15.63 28.33
CA TYR A 28 -26.34 -15.03 28.58
C TYR A 28 -25.25 -15.68 27.73
N LYS A 29 -25.20 -17.02 27.69
CA LYS A 29 -24.22 -17.78 26.90
C LYS A 29 -24.27 -17.44 25.41
N LEU A 30 -25.48 -17.32 24.84
CA LEU A 30 -25.67 -16.89 23.44
C LEU A 30 -25.15 -15.48 23.17
N LYS A 31 -25.47 -14.51 24.04
CA LYS A 31 -24.96 -13.13 23.93
C LYS A 31 -23.44 -13.09 24.02
N ARG A 32 -22.86 -13.87 24.93
CA ARG A 32 -21.40 -13.93 25.11
C ARG A 32 -20.70 -14.58 23.92
N LYS A 33 -21.25 -15.68 23.38
CA LYS A 33 -20.76 -16.31 22.15
C LYS A 33 -20.77 -15.33 20.98
N LYS A 34 -21.87 -14.60 20.76
CA LYS A 34 -21.99 -13.59 19.71
C LYS A 34 -21.00 -12.44 19.89
N ASN A 35 -20.79 -11.97 21.13
CA ASN A 35 -19.79 -10.95 21.40
C ASN A 35 -18.36 -11.43 21.15
N ASN A 36 -18.01 -12.63 21.60
CA ASN A 36 -16.70 -13.22 21.35
C ASN A 36 -16.43 -13.36 19.84
N GLU A 37 -17.43 -13.80 19.08
CA GLU A 37 -17.34 -13.89 17.63
C GLU A 37 -17.14 -12.50 16.99
N ALA A 38 -17.92 -11.49 17.41
CA ALA A 38 -17.76 -10.12 16.93
C ALA A 38 -16.36 -9.56 17.25
N VAL A 39 -15.82 -9.83 18.44
CA VAL A 39 -14.47 -9.41 18.84
C VAL A 39 -13.41 -10.11 17.99
N GLN A 40 -13.55 -11.41 17.72
CA GLN A 40 -12.65 -12.15 16.84
C GLN A 40 -12.66 -11.55 15.43
N ARG A 41 -13.84 -11.31 14.85
CA ARG A 41 -13.98 -10.68 13.54
C ARG A 41 -13.33 -9.29 13.48
N THR A 42 -13.52 -8.47 14.51
CA THR A 42 -12.89 -7.14 14.57
C THR A 42 -11.37 -7.24 14.61
N ARG A 43 -10.81 -8.13 15.44
CA ARG A 43 -9.36 -8.35 15.53
C ARG A 43 -8.79 -8.84 14.20
N GLU A 44 -9.48 -9.76 13.55
CA GLU A 44 -9.09 -10.28 12.24
C GLU A 44 -9.12 -9.19 11.18
N LYS A 45 -10.20 -8.39 11.11
CA LYS A 45 -10.29 -7.23 10.21
C LYS A 45 -9.13 -6.26 10.42
N THR A 46 -8.81 -5.90 11.67
CA THR A 46 -7.67 -5.02 11.96
C THR A 46 -6.34 -5.63 11.49
N ARG A 47 -6.14 -6.93 11.71
CA ARG A 47 -4.94 -7.64 11.25
C ARG A 47 -4.85 -7.65 9.73
N GLN A 48 -5.94 -7.98 9.04
CA GLN A 48 -6.01 -7.99 7.59
C GLN A 48 -5.72 -6.60 7.01
N SER A 49 -6.37 -5.55 7.53
CA SER A 49 -6.11 -4.16 7.07
C SER A 49 -4.66 -3.74 7.29
N ALA A 50 -4.00 -4.20 8.36
CA ALA A 50 -2.57 -3.93 8.57
C ALA A 50 -1.68 -4.64 7.54
N VAL A 51 -1.99 -5.90 7.22
CA VAL A 51 -1.29 -6.69 6.19
C VAL A 51 -1.50 -6.07 4.81
N GLU A 52 -2.73 -5.70 4.46
CA GLU A 52 -3.06 -5.04 3.19
C GLU A 52 -2.32 -3.71 3.04
N ARG A 53 -2.28 -2.89 4.10
CA ARG A 53 -1.52 -1.64 4.09
C ARG A 53 -0.03 -1.89 3.84
N LYS A 54 0.56 -2.89 4.50
CA LYS A 54 1.95 -3.26 4.29
C LYS A 54 2.20 -3.66 2.83
N LYS A 55 1.36 -4.52 2.27
CA LYS A 55 1.43 -4.94 0.86
C LYS A 55 1.30 -3.74 -0.10
N ARG A 56 0.39 -2.81 0.18
CA ARG A 56 0.23 -1.58 -0.63
C ARG A 56 1.48 -0.70 -0.56
N ILE A 57 2.09 -0.55 0.61
CA ILE A 57 3.35 0.20 0.77
C ILE A 57 4.48 -0.45 -0.03
N GLU A 58 4.60 -1.79 0.03
CA GLU A 58 5.61 -2.53 -0.74
C GLU A 58 5.42 -2.32 -2.25
N LYS A 59 4.18 -2.48 -2.75
CA LYS A 59 3.85 -2.23 -4.16
C LYS A 59 4.21 -0.80 -4.59
N LEU A 60 3.84 0.20 -3.77
CA LEU A 60 4.14 1.60 -4.07
C LEU A 60 5.65 1.89 -4.09
N LYS A 61 6.44 1.20 -3.25
CA LYS A 61 7.90 1.33 -3.28
C LYS A 61 8.49 0.77 -4.56
N GLU A 62 8.03 -0.39 -5.00
CA GLU A 62 8.46 -1.01 -6.26
C GLU A 62 8.10 -0.13 -7.46
N GLU A 63 6.86 0.37 -7.51
CA GLU A 63 6.40 1.30 -8.54
C GLU A 63 7.24 2.59 -8.54
N ASN A 64 7.56 3.14 -7.36
CA ASN A 64 8.39 4.33 -7.26
C ASN A 64 9.83 4.11 -7.75
N ILE A 65 10.42 2.94 -7.47
CA ILE A 65 11.74 2.57 -8.01
C ILE A 65 11.69 2.51 -9.53
N LYS A 66 10.67 1.84 -10.11
CA LYS A 66 10.49 1.76 -11.57
C LYS A 66 10.34 3.15 -12.19
N LEU A 67 9.45 3.97 -11.65
CA LEU A 67 9.24 5.35 -12.14
C LEU A 67 10.51 6.19 -12.04
N THR A 68 11.26 6.07 -10.95
CA THR A 68 12.53 6.80 -10.78
C THR A 68 13.56 6.39 -11.83
N GLN A 69 13.62 5.10 -12.18
CA GLN A 69 14.48 4.60 -13.24
C GLN A 69 14.05 5.15 -14.61
N SER A 70 12.75 5.10 -14.94
CA SER A 70 12.21 5.67 -16.18
C SER A 70 12.53 7.16 -16.30
N ILE A 71 12.30 7.96 -15.25
CA ILE A 71 12.63 9.39 -15.22
C ILE A 71 14.13 9.62 -15.46
N LYS A 72 15.00 8.78 -14.88
CA LYS A 72 16.45 8.90 -15.06
C LYS A 72 16.84 8.60 -16.51
N LEU A 73 16.27 7.57 -17.11
CA LEU A 73 16.50 7.22 -18.51
C LEU A 73 16.03 8.33 -19.45
N GLU A 74 14.81 8.84 -19.28
CA GLU A 74 14.28 9.94 -20.08
C GLU A 74 15.15 11.20 -19.96
N LYS A 75 15.59 11.55 -18.76
CA LYS A 75 16.53 12.67 -18.55
C LYS A 75 17.84 12.45 -19.32
N ASN A 76 18.35 11.23 -19.37
CA ASN A 76 19.53 10.91 -20.16
C ASN A 76 19.25 11.06 -21.65
N HIS A 77 18.13 10.55 -22.16
CA HIS A 77 17.73 10.69 -23.57
C HIS A 77 17.62 12.17 -23.97
N ILE A 78 16.95 12.99 -23.17
CA ILE A 78 16.84 14.44 -23.39
C ILE A 78 18.22 15.09 -23.38
N ASN A 79 19.10 14.72 -22.45
CA ASN A 79 20.44 15.28 -22.39
C ASN A 79 21.28 14.92 -23.62
N VAL A 80 21.15 13.69 -24.14
CA VAL A 80 21.81 13.29 -25.39
C VAL A 80 21.29 14.14 -26.55
N LEU A 81 19.97 14.21 -26.74
CA LEU A 81 19.36 15.02 -27.80
C LEU A 81 19.78 16.49 -27.70
N ARG A 82 19.81 17.06 -26.49
CA ARG A 82 20.25 18.43 -26.24
C ARG A 82 21.71 18.64 -26.63
N LYS A 83 22.61 17.70 -26.28
CA LYS A 83 24.02 17.75 -26.67
C LYS A 83 24.19 17.69 -28.19
N MET A 84 23.38 16.89 -28.89
CA MET A 84 23.41 16.79 -30.35
C MET A 84 23.01 18.10 -31.03
N ILE A 85 21.91 18.72 -30.57
CA ILE A 85 21.44 20.01 -31.11
C ILE A 85 22.49 21.10 -30.90
N ILE A 86 23.08 21.17 -29.70
CA ILE A 86 24.08 22.19 -29.36
C ILE A 86 25.39 21.99 -30.15
N ASN A 87 25.83 20.74 -30.33
CA ASN A 87 27.12 20.45 -30.96
C ASN A 87 27.06 20.46 -32.50
N GLY A 88 25.87 20.51 -33.10
CA GLY A 88 25.68 20.62 -34.55
C GLY A 88 26.29 19.47 -35.37
N ARG A 89 26.60 18.33 -34.73
CA ARG A 89 27.28 17.18 -35.33
C ARG A 89 26.56 15.90 -34.99
N LYS A 90 26.40 15.04 -36.00
CA LYS A 90 25.96 13.65 -35.86
C LYS A 90 27.20 12.78 -35.74
N ASN A 91 27.27 11.99 -34.69
CA ASN A 91 28.35 11.05 -34.46
C ASN A 91 27.77 9.63 -34.66
N GLU A 92 28.51 8.69 -35.26
CA GLU A 92 28.00 7.33 -35.52
C GLU A 92 27.55 6.61 -34.24
N GLU A 93 28.19 6.87 -33.10
CA GLU A 93 27.76 6.35 -31.79
C GLU A 93 26.43 6.94 -31.32
N GLN A 94 26.16 8.20 -31.65
CA GLN A 94 24.90 8.87 -31.31
C GLN A 94 23.75 8.37 -32.18
N ASP A 95 24.00 8.06 -33.46
CA ASP A 95 23.01 7.47 -34.35
C ASP A 95 22.56 6.09 -33.85
N ARG A 96 23.50 5.25 -33.37
CA ARG A 96 23.16 3.96 -32.72
C ARG A 96 22.30 4.14 -31.47
N LEU A 97 22.63 5.14 -30.64
CA LEU A 97 21.86 5.42 -29.43
C LEU A 97 20.46 5.95 -29.75
N ILE A 98 20.30 6.72 -30.84
CA ILE A 98 18.98 7.16 -31.33
C ILE A 98 18.14 5.97 -31.77
N ASP A 99 18.73 5.04 -32.54
CA ASP A 99 18.02 3.85 -33.01
C ASP A 99 17.57 2.97 -31.83
N GLU A 100 18.38 2.88 -30.78
CA GLU A 100 18.00 2.20 -29.53
C GLU A 100 16.85 2.92 -28.81
N ILE A 101 16.87 4.25 -28.74
CA ILE A 101 15.80 5.06 -28.12
C ILE A 101 14.48 4.94 -28.90
N LEU A 102 14.53 5.01 -30.23
CA LEU A 102 13.34 4.99 -31.09
C LEU A 102 12.70 3.60 -31.18
N ASN A 103 13.50 2.54 -31.07
CA ASN A 103 13.03 1.17 -31.21
C ASN A 103 12.83 0.44 -29.87
N ASN A 104 13.00 1.11 -28.72
CA ASN A 104 12.81 0.45 -27.43
C ASN A 104 11.31 0.08 -27.21
N PRO A 105 10.97 -1.22 -27.15
CA PRO A 105 9.59 -1.68 -27.02
C PRO A 105 8.96 -1.38 -25.66
N GLU A 106 9.76 -0.99 -24.65
CA GLU A 106 9.24 -0.64 -23.31
C GLU A 106 8.37 0.62 -23.33
N TYR A 107 8.45 1.44 -24.39
CA TYR A 107 7.68 2.69 -24.55
C TYR A 107 6.53 2.59 -25.57
N ALA A 108 6.26 1.40 -26.13
CA ALA A 108 5.33 1.24 -27.25
C ALA A 108 3.85 1.02 -26.89
N ASP A 109 3.48 0.85 -25.60
CA ASP A 109 2.10 0.49 -25.22
C ASP A 109 1.69 1.02 -23.83
N ASP A 110 1.47 2.33 -23.69
CA ASP A 110 0.85 2.93 -22.49
C ASP A 110 -0.58 3.47 -22.73
N ASN A 111 -1.15 3.29 -23.93
CA ASN A 111 -2.48 3.81 -24.27
C ASN A 111 -3.66 2.88 -23.94
N ARG A 112 -3.52 1.91 -23.02
CA ARG A 112 -4.52 0.83 -22.85
C ARG A 112 -5.03 0.51 -21.45
N ARG A 113 -4.84 1.33 -20.41
CA ARG A 113 -5.33 0.94 -19.07
C ARG A 113 -5.80 2.10 -18.20
N ASN A 114 -6.97 2.68 -18.50
CA ASN A 114 -7.71 3.52 -17.54
C ASN A 114 -9.25 3.48 -17.77
N GLU A 115 -9.84 2.37 -18.22
CA GLU A 115 -11.31 2.25 -18.38
C GLU A 115 -11.99 1.37 -17.30
N ASP A 116 -11.24 0.64 -16.46
CA ASP A 116 -11.82 -0.39 -15.58
C ASP A 116 -11.58 -0.17 -14.07
N ASP A 117 -11.61 1.07 -13.57
CA ASP A 117 -11.72 1.28 -12.13
C ASP A 117 -13.21 1.23 -11.73
N PRO A 118 -13.70 0.16 -11.06
CA PRO A 118 -15.06 0.15 -10.55
C PRO A 118 -15.17 1.21 -9.46
N VAL A 119 -16.06 2.17 -9.71
CA VAL A 119 -16.51 3.16 -8.73
C VAL A 119 -16.88 2.42 -7.45
N SER A 120 -16.08 2.56 -6.40
CA SER A 120 -16.40 2.00 -5.10
C SER A 120 -17.59 2.78 -4.55
N ASP A 121 -18.77 2.17 -4.55
CA ASP A 121 -19.95 2.67 -3.88
C ASP A 121 -19.63 2.93 -2.40
N ILE A 122 -19.57 4.22 -2.04
CA ILE A 122 -19.53 4.66 -0.65
C ILE A 122 -20.97 4.59 -0.13
N LYS A 123 -21.23 3.62 0.76
CA LYS A 123 -22.40 3.62 1.66
C LYS A 123 -22.01 4.21 3.01
#